data_AF-A0A936EGT2-F1
#
_entry.id   AF-A0A936EGT2-F1
#
_cell.length_a   1.000
_cell.length_b   1.000
_cell.length_c   1.000
_cell.angle_alpha   90.00
_cell.angle_beta   90.00
_cell.angle_gamma   90.00
#
_symmetry.space_group_name_H-M   'P 1'
#
loop_
_entity.id
_entity.type
_entity.pdbx_description
1 polymer ?
#
loop_
_entity_poly.entity_id
_entity_poly.type
_entity_poly.pdbx_seq_one_letter_code
_entity_poly.pdbx_strand_id
1 'polypeptide(L)' 'MASTEVLSPHAVTQRTAATDHAIDIINSLPHLPRLVLLFTYCEGMTMRETGRSLGVDEARVRVMHDEALRQLKVSLAC' A
#
# COMPACT_ATOMS: atom_id res chain seq x y z
N MET A 1 9.52 -25.88 -17.76
CA MET A 1 8.12 -26.36 -17.76
C MET A 1 7.41 -25.64 -16.64
N ALA A 2 6.62 -24.60 -16.95
CA ALA A 2 5.89 -23.86 -15.92
C ALA A 2 4.60 -24.63 -15.61
N SER A 3 4.56 -25.25 -14.43
CA SER A 3 3.33 -25.81 -13.88
C SER A 3 2.34 -24.66 -13.73
N THR A 4 1.34 -24.61 -14.59
CA THR A 4 0.17 -23.74 -14.38
C THR A 4 -0.60 -24.37 -13.24
N GLU A 5 -0.39 -23.89 -12.01
CA GLU A 5 -1.31 -24.19 -10.92
C GLU A 5 -2.69 -23.69 -11.35
N VAL A 6 -3.56 -24.63 -11.73
CA VAL A 6 -4.97 -24.34 -11.96
C VAL A 6 -5.57 -24.10 -10.59
N LEU A 7 -5.63 -22.83 -10.19
CA LEU A 7 -6.32 -22.42 -8.98
C LEU A 7 -7.79 -22.84 -9.08
N SER A 8 -8.33 -23.42 -8.01
CA SER A 8 -9.76 -23.73 -7.96
C SER A 8 -10.59 -22.44 -8.08
N PRO A 9 -11.82 -22.50 -8.64
CA PRO A 9 -12.69 -21.33 -8.72
C PRO A 9 -12.89 -20.62 -7.37
N HIS A 10 -12.92 -21.41 -6.29
CA HIS A 10 -13.00 -20.90 -4.92
C HIS A 10 -11.73 -20.13 -4.51
N ALA A 11 -10.54 -20.65 -4.83
CA ALA A 11 -9.27 -19.99 -4.55
C ALA A 11 -9.10 -18.69 -5.35
N VAL A 12 -9.54 -18.66 -6.61
CA VAL A 12 -9.55 -17.43 -7.42
C VAL A 12 -10.46 -16.39 -6.78
N THR A 13 -11.69 -16.78 -6.41
CA THR A 13 -12.68 -15.87 -5.80
C THR A 13 -12.20 -15.29 -4.47
N GLN A 14 -11.61 -16.11 -3.59
CA GLN A 14 -11.04 -15.64 -2.33
C GLN A 14 -9.90 -14.64 -2.56
N ARG A 15 -9.03 -14.92 -3.53
CA ARG A 15 -7.90 -14.05 -3.85
C ARG A 15 -8.34 -12.70 -4.40
N THR A 16 -9.33 -12.67 -5.31
CA THR A 16 -9.89 -11.40 -5.80
C THR A 16 -10.57 -10.63 -4.68
N ALA A 17 -11.40 -11.28 -3.85
CA ALA A 17 -12.05 -10.62 -2.73
C ALA A 17 -11.06 -9.98 -1.73
N ALA A 18 -9.97 -10.69 -1.40
CA ALA A 18 -8.91 -10.14 -0.54
C ALA A 18 -8.19 -8.94 -1.19
N THR A 19 -8.00 -8.99 -2.52
CA THR A 19 -7.37 -7.90 -3.27
C THR A 19 -8.27 -6.68 -3.33
N ASP A 20 -9.56 -6.86 -3.62
CA ASP A 20 -10.56 -5.78 -3.70
C ASP A 20 -10.67 -5.07 -2.35
N HIS A 21 -10.72 -5.85 -1.25
CA HIS A 21 -10.75 -5.29 0.09
C HIS A 21 -9.50 -4.45 0.41
N ALA A 22 -8.31 -4.93 0.03
CA ALA A 22 -7.08 -4.17 0.21
C ALA A 22 -7.05 -2.87 -0.61
N ILE A 23 -7.58 -2.90 -1.83
CA ILE A 23 -7.71 -1.72 -2.70
C ILE A 23 -8.62 -0.68 -2.05
N ASP A 24 -9.77 -1.08 -1.51
CA ASP A 24 -10.70 -0.18 -0.85
C ASP A 24 -10.06 0.49 0.38
N ILE A 25 -9.33 -0.29 1.18
CA ILE A 25 -8.60 0.22 2.33
C ILE A 25 -7.53 1.23 1.90
N ILE A 26 -6.71 0.91 0.90
CA ILE A 26 -5.66 1.82 0.41
C ILE A 26 -6.28 3.11 -0.14
N ASN A 27 -7.42 3.03 -0.81
CA ASN A 27 -8.14 4.19 -1.34
C ASN A 27 -8.78 5.05 -0.24
N SER A 28 -9.04 4.48 0.94
CA SER A 28 -9.55 5.22 2.12
C SER A 28 -8.47 6.02 2.86
N LEU A 29 -7.18 5.79 2.57
CA LEU A 29 -6.09 6.52 3.20
C LEU A 29 -6.14 8.02 2.84
N PRO A 30 -5.73 8.92 3.75
CA PRO A 30 -5.58 10.32 3.42
C PRO A 30 -4.58 10.52 2.25
N HIS A 31 -4.84 11.54 1.42
CA HIS A 31 -4.13 11.75 0.15
C HIS A 31 -2.59 11.74 0.29
N LEU A 32 -2.04 12.52 1.22
CA LEU A 32 -0.60 12.63 1.41
C LEU A 32 0.05 11.32 1.90
N PRO A 33 -0.42 10.67 2.97
CA PRO A 33 0.03 9.33 3.37
C PRO A 33 -0.04 8.28 2.24
N ARG A 34 -1.11 8.28 1.43
CA ARG A 34 -1.24 7.36 0.28
C ARG A 34 -0.15 7.60 -0.77
N LEU A 35 0.16 8.86 -1.08
CA LEU A 35 1.26 9.21 -1.99
C LEU A 35 2.63 8.80 -1.45
N VAL A 36 2.85 8.90 -0.13
CA VAL A 36 4.10 8.41 0.49
C VAL A 36 4.27 6.91 0.23
N LEU A 37 3.22 6.11 0.41
CA LEU A 37 3.27 4.68 0.11
C LEU A 37 3.49 4.40 -1.39
N LEU A 38 2.82 5.15 -2.28
CA LEU A 38 3.02 5.04 -3.72
C LEU A 38 4.49 5.29 -4.10
N PHE A 39 5.06 6.40 -3.66
CA PHE A 39 6.43 6.77 -3.98
C PHE A 39 7.44 5.77 -3.39
N THR A 40 7.20 5.24 -2.20
CA THR A 40 8.11 4.27 -1.59
C THR A 40 8.00 2.88 -2.20
N TYR A 41 6.79 2.34 -2.42
CA TYR A 41 6.62 0.94 -2.81
C TYR A 41 6.46 0.72 -4.31
N CYS A 42 5.86 1.67 -5.04
CA CYS A 42 5.68 1.55 -6.48
C CYS A 42 6.84 2.22 -7.24
N GLU A 43 7.29 3.38 -6.78
CA GLU A 43 8.36 4.15 -7.45
C GLU A 43 9.76 3.90 -6.85
N GLY A 44 9.85 3.18 -5.72
CA GLY A 44 11.14 2.86 -5.08
C GLY A 44 11.90 4.07 -4.53
N MET A 45 11.23 5.19 -4.30
CA MET A 45 11.84 6.43 -3.82
C MET A 45 12.22 6.36 -2.34
N THR A 46 13.36 6.93 -1.99
CA THR A 46 13.78 7.10 -0.59
C THR A 46 12.93 8.16 0.12
N MET A 47 12.86 8.11 1.46
CA MET A 47 12.12 9.10 2.26
C MET A 47 12.56 10.54 1.96
N ARG A 48 13.85 10.74 1.74
CA ARG A 48 14.46 12.02 1.35
C ARG A 48 14.01 12.49 -0.04
N GLU A 49 13.90 11.58 -1.02
CA GLU A 49 13.41 11.89 -2.37
C GLU A 49 11.91 12.18 -2.37
N THR A 50 11.14 11.33 -1.69
CA THR A 50 9.70 11.51 -1.44
C THR A 50 9.45 12.88 -0.80
N GLY A 51 10.22 13.26 0.22
CA GLY A 51 10.10 14.55 0.89
C GLY A 51 10.33 15.72 -0.06
N ARG A 52 11.38 15.66 -0.90
CA ARG A 52 11.61 16.68 -1.94
C ARG A 52 10.45 16.80 -2.91
N SER A 53 9.88 15.68 -3.38
CA SER A 53 8.74 15.70 -4.30
C SER A 53 7.44 16.21 -3.66
N LEU A 54 7.28 16.00 -2.36
CA LEU A 54 6.11 16.46 -1.59
C LEU A 54 6.29 17.84 -0.94
N GLY A 55 7.48 18.45 -1.03
CA GLY A 55 7.78 19.75 -0.41
C GLY A 55 7.89 19.70 1.12
N VAL A 56 8.25 18.55 1.70
CA VAL A 56 8.41 18.34 3.15
C VAL A 56 9.77 17.71 3.48
N ASP A 57 10.17 17.75 4.75
CA ASP A 57 11.39 17.06 5.19
C ASP A 57 11.20 15.54 5.35
N GLU A 58 12.32 14.83 5.48
CA GLU A 58 12.35 13.37 5.62
C GLU A 58 11.62 12.87 6.88
N ALA A 59 11.70 13.62 7.99
CA ALA A 59 11.06 13.25 9.24
C ALA A 59 9.53 13.25 9.10
N ARG A 60 8.99 14.24 8.38
CA ARG A 60 7.56 14.33 8.08
C ARG A 60 7.10 13.18 7.19
N VAL A 61 7.91 12.77 6.22
CA VAL A 61 7.62 11.58 5.40
C VAL A 61 7.58 10.32 6.26
N ARG A 62 8.55 10.12 7.17
CA ARG A 62 8.54 8.96 8.08
C ARG A 62 7.28 8.90 8.93
N VAL A 63 6.85 10.02 9.51
CA VAL A 63 5.62 10.08 10.29
C VAL A 63 4.40 9.71 9.44
N MET A 64 4.29 10.25 8.21
CA MET A 64 3.18 9.92 7.30
C MET A 64 3.21 8.45 6.87
N HIS A 65 4.39 7.90 6.63
CA HIS A 65 4.60 6.49 6.29
C HIS A 65 4.15 5.57 7.42
N ASP A 66 4.60 5.84 8.65
CA ASP A 66 4.27 5.04 9.83
C ASP A 66 2.77 5.07 10.12
N GLU A 67 2.15 6.25 10.00
CA GLU A 67 0.70 6.40 10.17
C GLU A 67 -0.09 5.64 9.09
N ALA A 68 0.33 5.71 7.83
CA ALA A 68 -0.28 4.95 6.74
C ALA A 68 -0.20 3.44 7.00
N LEU A 69 0.98 2.93 7.38
CA LEU A 69 1.17 1.52 7.69
C LEU A 69 0.35 1.08 8.90
N ARG A 70 0.26 1.92 9.94
CA ARG A 70 -0.57 1.65 11.11
C ARG A 70 -2.04 1.53 10.72
N GLN A 71 -2.54 2.46 9.91
CA GLN A 71 -3.92 2.43 9.42
C GLN A 71 -4.18 1.18 8.57
N LEU A 72 -3.29 0.85 7.62
CA LEU A 72 -3.40 -0.36 6.80
C LEU A 72 -3.44 -1.64 7.65
N LYS A 73 -2.56 -1.76 8.65
CA LYS A 73 -2.54 -2.92 9.55
C LYS A 73 -3.85 -3.10 10.31
N VAL A 74 -4.42 -2.01 10.82
CA VAL A 74 -5.69 -2.05 11.55
C VAL A 74 -6.82 -2.45 10.60
N SER A 75 -6.87 -1.84 9.41
CA SER A 75 -7.94 -2.07 8.46
C SER A 75 -7.92 -3.47 7.83
N LEU A 76 -6.74 -4.06 7.62
CA LEU A 76 -6.59 -5.41 7.05
C LEU A 76 -6.75 -6.54 8.09
N ALA A 77 -6.72 -6.22 9.39
CA ALA A 77 -6.90 -7.20 10.46
C ALA A 77 -8.37 -7.48 10.80
N CYS A 78 -9.30 -6.69 10.25
CA CYS A 78 -10.74 -6.90 10.35
C CYS A 78 -11.27 -7.63 9.12
#